data_AF-A0A8K1C5L6-F1
#
_entry.id   AF-A0A8K1C5L6-F1
#
_cell.length_a   1.000
_cell.length_b   1.000
_cell.length_c   1.000
_cell.angle_alpha   90.00
_cell.angle_beta   90.00
_cell.angle_gamma   90.00
#
_symmetry.space_group_name_H-M   'P 1'
#
loop_
_entity.id
_entity.type
_entity.pdbx_description
1 polymer ?
#
loop_
_entity_poly.entity_id
_entity_poly.type
_entity_poly.pdbx_seq_one_letter_code
_entity_poly.pdbx_strand_id
1 'polypeptide(L)'
;MAEAMTSCLEAYLRDSEDAKDALADAEDPRGFVAQLLLINNESDVTEAPSDPYACQVAQILTLWAETRHHPLQEQPAAIEGVTELTETRDHVLSVPLEAVQKLLRTCTEPTTSTQEKNGELSAFFRCVGGARGVLALLGHRFTVGSRTLCPLTRSQCITAFTQSHGREKLTVGARAFTKHCQRSSDGWWGAIKGNDAAKNATALAKLLEILDHAVWKNVHSLPHGEATFEVRNAMGYGARWYLRDLSFRGFLEPPMENGHENRWRH
;
A
#
# COMPACT_ATOMS: atom_id res chain seq x y z
N MET A 1 2.62 -12.50 20.65
CA MET A 1 1.22 -12.18 20.33
C MET A 1 1.05 -11.94 18.83
N ALA A 2 1.82 -11.02 18.24
CA ALA A 2 1.76 -10.72 16.80
C ALA A 2 1.94 -11.94 15.89
N GLU A 3 2.94 -12.81 16.13
CA GLU A 3 3.15 -14.03 15.31
C GLU A 3 1.93 -14.97 15.30
N ALA A 4 1.36 -15.24 16.48
CA ALA A 4 0.16 -16.07 16.59
C ALA A 4 -1.06 -15.43 15.90
N MET A 5 -1.19 -14.10 15.99
CA MET A 5 -2.22 -13.36 15.24
C MET A 5 -2.00 -13.46 13.73
N THR A 6 -0.75 -13.31 13.26
CA THR A 6 -0.38 -13.47 11.85
C THR A 6 -0.77 -14.87 11.36
N SER A 7 -0.35 -15.94 12.05
CA SER A 7 -0.70 -17.31 11.65
C SER A 7 -2.20 -17.55 11.62
N CYS A 8 -2.95 -17.01 12.60
CA CYS A 8 -4.41 -17.13 12.62
C CYS A 8 -5.06 -16.40 11.43
N LEU A 9 -4.60 -15.19 11.15
CA LEU A 9 -5.11 -14.37 10.05
C LEU A 9 -4.78 -15.01 8.68
N GLU A 10 -3.56 -15.49 8.50
CA GLU A 10 -3.16 -16.15 7.26
C GLU A 10 -3.96 -17.42 6.99
N ALA A 11 -4.22 -18.24 8.02
CA ALA A 11 -5.05 -19.44 7.89
C ALA A 11 -6.48 -19.09 7.49
N TYR A 12 -7.09 -18.09 8.13
CA TYR A 12 -8.43 -17.62 7.75
C TYR A 12 -8.50 -17.13 6.31
N LEU A 13 -7.56 -16.26 5.91
CA LEU A 13 -7.51 -15.71 4.56
C LEU A 13 -7.30 -16.81 3.50
N ARG A 14 -6.52 -17.86 3.82
CA ARG A 14 -6.21 -18.94 2.88
C ARG A 14 -7.34 -19.95 2.74
N ASP A 15 -7.94 -20.35 3.85
CA ASP A 15 -8.72 -21.58 3.93
C ASP A 15 -10.23 -21.35 4.12
N SER A 16 -10.68 -20.11 4.36
CA SER A 16 -12.08 -19.79 4.59
C SER A 16 -12.74 -19.07 3.41
N GLU A 17 -13.88 -19.59 2.92
CA GLU A 17 -14.72 -18.84 1.99
C GLU A 17 -15.30 -17.57 2.63
N ASP A 18 -15.52 -17.58 3.96
CA ASP A 18 -16.01 -16.41 4.70
C ASP A 18 -15.06 -15.21 4.61
N ALA A 19 -13.77 -15.44 4.30
CA ALA A 19 -12.80 -14.37 4.08
C ALA A 19 -13.13 -13.56 2.83
N LYS A 20 -13.55 -14.21 1.75
CA LYS A 20 -13.94 -13.55 0.49
C LYS A 20 -15.25 -12.79 0.68
N ASP A 21 -16.18 -13.36 1.45
CA ASP A 21 -17.45 -12.72 1.76
C ASP A 21 -17.27 -11.50 2.67
N ALA A 22 -16.38 -11.57 3.66
CA ALA A 22 -16.08 -10.44 4.54
C ALA A 22 -15.33 -9.30 3.85
N LEU A 23 -14.70 -9.58 2.70
CA LEU A 23 -13.95 -8.63 1.87
C LEU A 23 -14.63 -8.41 0.49
N ALA A 24 -15.93 -8.68 0.39
CA ALA A 24 -16.67 -8.68 -0.86
C ALA A 24 -16.84 -7.28 -1.50
N ASP A 25 -16.54 -6.21 -0.76
CA ASP A 25 -16.48 -4.83 -1.29
C ASP A 25 -15.21 -4.56 -2.11
N ALA A 26 -14.24 -5.48 -2.12
CA ALA A 26 -13.15 -5.46 -3.07
C ALA A 26 -13.65 -5.71 -4.50
N GLU A 27 -13.02 -5.06 -5.47
CA GLU A 27 -13.37 -5.27 -6.89
C GLU A 27 -13.01 -6.67 -7.39
N ASP A 28 -11.98 -7.28 -6.77
CA ASP A 28 -11.60 -8.68 -6.94
C ASP A 28 -11.27 -9.25 -5.55
N PRO A 29 -12.24 -9.81 -4.80
CA PRO A 29 -12.00 -10.32 -3.45
C PRO A 29 -10.95 -11.43 -3.40
N ARG A 30 -10.86 -12.27 -4.45
CA ARG A 30 -9.88 -13.35 -4.52
C ARG A 30 -8.48 -12.79 -4.74
N GLY A 31 -8.32 -11.87 -5.69
CA GLY A 31 -7.05 -11.17 -5.93
C GLY A 31 -6.63 -10.33 -4.72
N PHE A 32 -7.58 -9.70 -4.03
CA PHE A 32 -7.32 -8.93 -2.81
C PHE A 32 -6.72 -9.81 -1.70
N VAL A 33 -7.36 -10.95 -1.43
CA VAL A 33 -6.87 -11.95 -0.45
C VAL A 33 -5.51 -12.53 -0.86
N ALA A 34 -5.35 -12.90 -2.13
CA ALA A 34 -4.08 -13.44 -2.63
C ALA A 34 -2.93 -12.44 -2.46
N GLN A 35 -3.17 -11.16 -2.74
CA GLN A 35 -2.20 -10.09 -2.56
C GLN A 35 -1.95 -9.77 -1.07
N LEU A 36 -2.95 -9.89 -0.20
CA LEU A 36 -2.74 -9.77 1.26
C LEU A 36 -1.76 -10.83 1.79
N LEU A 37 -1.85 -12.04 1.24
CA LEU A 37 -1.03 -13.20 1.59
C LEU A 37 0.29 -13.27 0.81
N LEU A 38 0.51 -12.39 -0.18
CA LEU A 38 1.61 -12.49 -1.13
C LEU A 38 1.72 -13.88 -1.79
N ILE A 39 0.58 -14.48 -2.14
CA ILE A 39 0.56 -15.73 -2.90
C ILE A 39 0.97 -15.39 -4.34
N ASN A 40 2.26 -15.47 -4.63
CA ASN A 40 2.79 -15.36 -5.99
C ASN A 40 2.38 -16.61 -6.78
N ASN A 41 1.80 -16.42 -7.97
CA ASN A 41 1.51 -17.52 -8.90
C ASN A 41 2.76 -18.02 -9.65
N GLU A 42 3.93 -17.41 -9.48
CA GLU A 42 5.17 -17.91 -10.08
C GLU A 42 6.32 -17.88 -9.06
N SER A 43 6.91 -19.07 -8.91
CA SER A 43 8.19 -19.36 -8.29
C SER A 43 9.32 -18.63 -9.03
N ASP A 44 10.33 -18.20 -8.26
CA ASP A 44 11.57 -17.49 -8.68
C ASP A 44 11.51 -15.96 -8.69
N VAL A 45 11.57 -15.35 -7.49
CA VAL A 45 12.42 -14.18 -7.26
C VAL A 45 13.03 -14.28 -5.87
N THR A 46 14.31 -14.63 -5.80
CA THR A 46 15.14 -14.44 -4.60
C THR A 46 15.50 -12.97 -4.47
N GLU A 47 14.82 -12.20 -3.60
CA GLU A 47 15.38 -11.08 -2.82
C GLU A 47 14.31 -10.34 -1.99
N ALA A 48 14.68 -10.05 -0.73
CA ALA A 48 13.95 -9.39 0.37
C ALA A 48 12.53 -9.94 0.69
N PRO A 49 12.32 -10.63 1.83
CA PRO A 49 10.96 -10.91 2.28
C PRO A 49 10.24 -9.58 2.52
N SER A 50 9.31 -9.20 1.64
CA SER A 50 8.30 -8.24 2.09
C SER A 50 7.34 -9.00 2.96
N ASP A 51 7.18 -8.56 4.20
CA ASP A 51 6.15 -9.13 5.06
C ASP A 51 4.79 -8.99 4.36
N PRO A 52 4.02 -10.09 4.22
CA PRO A 52 2.66 -10.04 3.68
C PRO A 52 1.84 -8.96 4.38
N TYR A 53 0.88 -8.34 3.68
CA TYR A 53 -0.01 -7.38 4.32
C TYR A 53 -0.80 -8.01 5.47
N ALA A 54 -1.06 -9.33 5.44
CA ALA A 54 -1.59 -10.06 6.58
C ALA A 54 -0.72 -9.87 7.84
N CYS A 55 0.60 -9.97 7.73
CA CYS A 55 1.52 -9.71 8.84
C CYS A 55 1.43 -8.26 9.33
N GLN A 56 1.39 -7.29 8.42
CA GLN A 56 1.25 -5.87 8.78
C GLN A 56 -0.07 -5.59 9.50
N VAL A 57 -1.19 -6.15 9.01
CA VAL A 57 -2.50 -6.04 9.68
C VAL A 57 -2.42 -6.66 11.08
N ALA A 58 -1.86 -7.85 11.24
CA ALA A 58 -1.71 -8.48 12.56
C ALA A 58 -0.86 -7.63 13.53
N GLN A 59 0.21 -7.00 13.05
CA GLN A 59 1.02 -6.07 13.83
C GLN A 59 0.22 -4.82 14.24
N ILE A 60 -0.53 -4.21 13.32
CA ILE A 60 -1.39 -3.05 13.59
C ILE A 60 -2.40 -3.38 14.68
N LEU A 61 -3.09 -4.52 14.56
CA LEU A 61 -4.10 -4.93 15.54
C LEU A 61 -3.49 -5.20 16.91
N THR A 62 -2.34 -5.88 16.95
CA THR A 62 -1.60 -6.15 18.19
C THR A 62 -1.21 -4.84 18.87
N LEU A 63 -0.59 -3.92 18.12
CA LEU A 63 -0.16 -2.63 18.66
C LEU A 63 -1.34 -1.78 19.13
N TRP A 64 -2.44 -1.75 18.37
CA TRP A 64 -3.65 -1.03 18.76
C TRP A 64 -4.20 -1.56 20.09
N ALA A 65 -4.29 -2.88 20.27
CA ALA A 65 -4.80 -3.44 21.52
C ALA A 65 -3.87 -3.22 22.72
N GLU A 66 -2.55 -3.32 22.51
CA GLU A 66 -1.54 -3.17 23.57
C GLU A 66 -1.42 -1.70 24.03
N THR A 67 -1.35 -0.78 23.08
CA THR A 67 -1.17 0.66 23.37
C THR A 67 -2.47 1.37 23.69
N ARG A 68 -3.62 0.77 23.33
CA ARG A 68 -4.95 1.40 23.34
C ARG A 68 -5.02 2.68 22.50
N HIS A 69 -4.08 2.86 21.57
CA HIS A 69 -4.03 3.97 20.65
C HIS A 69 -4.53 3.51 19.29
N HIS A 70 -5.52 4.21 18.73
CA HIS A 70 -6.10 3.82 17.45
C HIS A 70 -5.11 4.13 16.30
N PRO A 71 -4.85 3.21 15.37
CA PRO A 71 -3.81 3.38 14.34
C PRO A 71 -4.05 4.57 13.38
N LEU A 72 -5.30 5.02 13.27
CA LEU A 72 -5.69 6.18 12.44
C LEU A 72 -5.90 7.49 13.23
N GLN A 73 -5.63 7.49 14.54
CA GLN A 73 -5.83 8.66 15.40
C GLN A 73 -4.87 9.79 15.01
N GLU A 74 -3.60 9.44 14.81
CA GLU A 74 -2.58 10.35 14.32
C GLU A 74 -2.22 9.98 12.88
N GLN A 75 -2.64 10.83 11.95
CA GLN A 75 -2.30 10.68 10.55
C GLN A 75 -1.63 11.96 10.07
N PRO A 76 -0.61 11.86 9.20
CA PRO A 76 -0.04 13.03 8.55
C PRO A 76 -1.14 13.87 7.88
N ALA A 77 -0.90 15.18 7.80
CA ALA A 77 -1.76 16.11 7.10
C ALA A 77 -1.96 15.68 5.63
N ALA A 78 -3.14 16.01 5.10
CA ALA A 78 -3.43 15.82 3.68
C ALA A 78 -2.42 16.59 2.83
N ILE A 79 -2.15 16.06 1.64
CA ILE A 79 -1.29 16.72 0.67
C ILE A 79 -2.09 17.84 -0.01
N GLU A 80 -1.45 19.00 -0.18
CA GLU A 80 -2.04 20.13 -0.89
C GLU A 80 -2.52 19.73 -2.30
N GLY A 81 -3.73 20.15 -2.66
CA GLY A 81 -4.35 19.81 -3.95
C GLY A 81 -4.97 18.40 -4.02
N VAL A 82 -4.89 17.59 -2.96
CA VAL A 82 -5.61 16.31 -2.87
C VAL A 82 -6.79 16.45 -1.92
N THR A 83 -8.00 16.17 -2.41
CA THR A 83 -9.22 16.14 -1.59
C THR A 83 -9.50 14.72 -1.12
N GLU A 84 -9.35 14.51 0.19
CA GLU A 84 -9.65 13.23 0.84
C GLU A 84 -11.11 13.15 1.29
N LEU A 85 -11.66 11.95 1.18
CA LEU A 85 -12.96 11.55 1.67
C LEU A 85 -12.77 10.86 3.03
N THR A 86 -13.50 11.28 4.07
CA THR A 86 -13.23 10.85 5.45
C THR A 86 -14.08 9.67 5.91
N GLU A 87 -15.12 9.28 5.18
CA GLU A 87 -16.13 8.34 5.65
C GLU A 87 -15.55 6.98 6.02
N THR A 88 -14.60 6.48 5.21
CA THR A 88 -13.88 5.23 5.53
C THR A 88 -13.07 5.37 6.81
N ARG A 89 -12.33 6.47 6.95
CA ARG A 89 -11.48 6.72 8.12
C ARG A 89 -12.33 6.85 9.38
N ASP A 90 -13.40 7.62 9.32
CA ASP A 90 -14.31 7.88 10.43
C ASP A 90 -15.03 6.59 10.85
N HIS A 91 -15.38 5.73 9.89
CA HIS A 91 -15.91 4.39 10.17
C HIS A 91 -14.90 3.52 10.92
N VAL A 92 -13.65 3.40 10.46
CA VAL A 92 -12.64 2.60 11.16
C VAL A 92 -12.33 3.18 12.54
N LEU A 93 -12.27 4.51 12.70
CA LEU A 93 -12.12 5.17 14.00
C LEU A 93 -13.24 4.85 15.00
N SER A 94 -14.44 4.52 14.50
CA SER A 94 -15.57 4.13 15.34
C SER A 94 -15.53 2.68 15.82
N VAL A 95 -14.60 1.86 15.30
CA VAL A 95 -14.45 0.46 15.68
C VAL A 95 -14.02 0.36 17.15
N PRO A 96 -14.80 -0.33 18.01
CA PRO A 96 -14.49 -0.41 19.43
C PRO A 96 -13.17 -1.14 19.70
N LEU A 97 -12.38 -0.63 20.65
CA LEU A 97 -11.15 -1.29 21.11
C LEU A 97 -11.44 -2.71 21.61
N GLU A 98 -12.60 -2.93 22.22
CA GLU A 98 -13.06 -4.21 22.74
C GLU A 98 -13.20 -5.26 21.62
N ALA A 99 -13.57 -4.85 20.41
CA ALA A 99 -13.67 -5.75 19.26
C ALA A 99 -12.28 -6.28 18.87
N VAL A 100 -11.27 -5.40 18.83
CA VAL A 100 -9.87 -5.76 18.54
C VAL A 100 -9.28 -6.64 19.64
N GLN A 101 -9.53 -6.30 20.91
CA GLN A 101 -9.06 -7.08 22.06
C GLN A 101 -9.73 -8.46 22.15
N LYS A 102 -11.01 -8.56 21.77
CA LYS A 102 -11.71 -9.83 21.69
C LYS A 102 -11.10 -10.70 20.58
N LEU A 103 -10.93 -10.12 19.39
CA LEU A 103 -10.29 -10.80 18.25
C LEU A 103 -8.92 -11.37 18.64
N LEU A 104 -8.03 -10.56 19.19
CA LEU A 104 -6.69 -11.01 19.58
C LEU A 104 -6.73 -12.14 20.61
N ARG A 105 -7.61 -12.04 21.62
CA ARG A 105 -7.79 -13.12 22.61
C ARG A 105 -8.21 -14.42 21.93
N THR A 106 -9.22 -14.39 21.08
CA THR A 106 -9.71 -15.57 20.34
C THR A 106 -8.65 -16.15 19.40
N CYS A 107 -7.96 -15.31 18.64
CA CYS A 107 -6.97 -15.77 17.65
C CYS A 107 -5.71 -16.35 18.30
N THR A 108 -5.30 -15.83 19.45
CA THR A 108 -4.06 -16.23 20.14
C THR A 108 -4.25 -17.31 21.18
N GLU A 109 -5.48 -17.60 21.60
CA GLU A 109 -5.81 -18.71 22.50
C GLU A 109 -5.62 -20.07 21.76
N PRO A 110 -4.73 -20.95 22.25
CA PRO A 110 -4.45 -22.23 21.60
C PRO A 110 -5.66 -23.18 21.59
N THR A 111 -6.53 -23.07 22.60
CA THR A 111 -7.68 -23.99 22.76
C THR A 111 -8.91 -23.57 21.94
N THR A 112 -8.94 -22.35 21.41
CA THR A 112 -10.06 -21.86 20.59
C THR A 112 -10.08 -22.55 19.23
N SER A 113 -11.26 -23.07 18.86
CA SER A 113 -11.47 -23.79 17.61
C SER A 113 -11.25 -22.91 16.36
N THR A 114 -10.87 -23.52 15.23
CA THR A 114 -10.75 -22.82 13.94
C THR A 114 -12.04 -22.14 13.53
N GLN A 115 -13.20 -22.75 13.78
CA GLN A 115 -14.50 -22.18 13.44
C GLN A 115 -14.78 -20.88 14.21
N GLU A 116 -14.46 -20.86 15.50
CA GLU A 116 -14.62 -19.66 16.33
C GLU A 116 -13.63 -18.56 15.94
N LYS A 117 -12.37 -18.91 15.66
CA LYS A 117 -11.37 -17.98 15.12
C LYS A 117 -11.83 -17.33 13.81
N ASN A 118 -12.32 -18.15 12.88
CA ASN A 118 -12.84 -17.68 11.59
C ASN A 118 -14.08 -16.78 11.77
N GLY A 119 -14.97 -17.13 12.70
CA GLY A 119 -16.14 -16.33 13.04
C GLY A 119 -15.77 -14.92 13.54
N GLU A 120 -14.82 -14.83 14.48
CA GLU A 120 -14.35 -13.54 14.98
C GLU A 120 -13.58 -12.72 13.94
N LEU A 121 -12.74 -13.35 13.11
CA LEU A 121 -12.06 -12.67 12.00
C LEU A 121 -13.07 -12.12 10.97
N SER A 122 -14.07 -12.92 10.60
CA SER A 122 -15.13 -12.50 9.68
C SER A 122 -15.97 -11.36 10.24
N ALA A 123 -16.31 -11.43 11.54
CA ALA A 123 -17.00 -10.34 12.24
C ALA A 123 -16.15 -9.07 12.28
N PHE A 124 -14.85 -9.18 12.55
CA PHE A 124 -13.93 -8.05 12.58
C PHE A 124 -13.79 -7.39 11.20
N PHE A 125 -13.60 -8.17 10.13
CA PHE A 125 -13.50 -7.61 8.77
C PHE A 125 -14.76 -6.86 8.36
N ARG A 126 -15.94 -7.38 8.70
CA ARG A 126 -17.20 -6.64 8.51
C ARG A 126 -17.26 -5.38 9.37
N CYS A 127 -16.79 -5.46 10.62
CA CYS A 127 -16.78 -4.34 11.56
C CYS A 127 -15.91 -3.17 11.10
N VAL A 128 -14.78 -3.42 10.43
CA VAL A 128 -13.91 -2.36 9.90
C VAL A 128 -14.40 -1.81 8.55
N GLY A 129 -15.45 -2.37 7.96
CA GLY A 129 -15.96 -1.95 6.66
C GLY A 129 -15.33 -2.70 5.47
N GLY A 130 -14.97 -3.97 5.67
CA GLY A 130 -14.46 -4.85 4.62
C GLY A 130 -13.06 -4.49 4.12
N ALA A 131 -12.80 -4.78 2.85
CA ALA A 131 -11.53 -4.54 2.19
C ALA A 131 -11.12 -3.06 2.21
N ARG A 132 -12.08 -2.14 2.05
CA ARG A 132 -11.83 -0.71 2.17
C ARG A 132 -11.35 -0.33 3.58
N GLY A 133 -11.92 -0.93 4.62
CA GLY A 133 -11.47 -0.80 6.00
C GLY A 133 -10.04 -1.30 6.22
N VAL A 134 -9.72 -2.46 5.66
CA VAL A 134 -8.36 -3.04 5.70
C VAL A 134 -7.35 -2.12 5.05
N LEU A 135 -7.67 -1.53 3.88
CA LEU A 135 -6.81 -0.54 3.23
C LEU A 135 -6.57 0.68 4.12
N ALA A 136 -7.59 1.16 4.81
CA ALA A 136 -7.44 2.28 5.74
C ALA A 136 -6.53 1.93 6.92
N LEU A 137 -6.66 0.73 7.51
CA LEU A 137 -5.74 0.24 8.54
C LEU A 137 -4.29 0.19 8.04
N LEU A 138 -4.08 -0.21 6.78
CA LEU A 138 -2.77 -0.20 6.11
C LEU A 138 -2.26 1.22 5.75
N GLY A 139 -3.00 2.27 6.12
CA GLY A 139 -2.63 3.66 5.91
C GLY A 139 -2.95 4.20 4.51
N HIS A 140 -3.81 3.54 3.75
CA HIS A 140 -4.28 4.06 2.46
C HIS A 140 -5.36 5.11 2.65
N ARG A 141 -5.22 6.18 1.88
CA ARG A 141 -6.14 7.31 1.83
C ARG A 141 -7.30 7.02 0.89
N PHE A 142 -8.41 7.71 1.11
CA PHE A 142 -9.60 7.58 0.29
C PHE A 142 -9.91 8.92 -0.39
N THR A 143 -10.11 8.89 -1.70
CA THR A 143 -10.45 10.07 -2.52
C THR A 143 -11.52 9.68 -3.53
N VAL A 144 -12.09 10.68 -4.21
CA VAL A 144 -12.89 10.43 -5.40
C VAL A 144 -12.04 9.67 -6.42
N GLY A 145 -12.56 8.55 -6.93
CA GLY A 145 -11.85 7.67 -7.87
C GLY A 145 -10.95 6.60 -7.24
N SER A 146 -10.86 6.53 -5.91
CA SER A 146 -10.23 5.40 -5.22
C SER A 146 -10.91 4.08 -5.59
N ARG A 147 -10.09 3.03 -5.71
CA ARG A 147 -10.47 1.67 -6.08
C ARG A 147 -10.21 0.70 -4.94
N THR A 148 -11.07 -0.29 -4.74
CA THR A 148 -10.92 -1.26 -3.64
C THR A 148 -10.16 -2.47 -4.14
N LEU A 149 -8.86 -2.27 -4.36
CA LEU A 149 -7.90 -3.27 -4.80
C LEU A 149 -6.73 -3.28 -3.82
N CYS A 150 -6.13 -4.45 -3.62
CA CYS A 150 -4.98 -4.59 -2.73
C CYS A 150 -3.75 -3.99 -3.43
N PRO A 151 -3.00 -3.08 -2.76
CA PRO A 151 -1.87 -2.36 -3.35
C PRO A 151 -0.65 -3.26 -3.61
N LEU A 152 0.32 -2.77 -4.38
CA LEU A 152 1.63 -3.42 -4.51
C LEU A 152 2.38 -3.35 -3.17
N THR A 153 3.14 -4.38 -2.83
CA THR A 153 4.07 -4.32 -1.69
C THR A 153 5.30 -3.47 -1.99
N ARG A 154 6.03 -3.09 -0.94
CA ARG A 154 7.31 -2.39 -1.08
C ARG A 154 8.27 -3.13 -2.00
N SER A 155 8.39 -4.46 -1.86
CA SER A 155 9.27 -5.28 -2.71
C SER A 155 8.80 -5.27 -4.16
N GLN A 156 7.51 -5.44 -4.43
CA GLN A 156 6.97 -5.34 -5.79
C GLN A 156 7.22 -3.96 -6.41
N CYS A 157 7.05 -2.87 -5.65
CA CYS A 157 7.38 -1.52 -6.10
C CYS A 157 8.85 -1.35 -6.50
N ILE A 158 9.77 -1.88 -5.68
CA ILE A 158 11.22 -1.84 -5.93
C ILE A 158 11.56 -2.68 -7.16
N THR A 159 11.06 -3.92 -7.23
CA THR A 159 11.29 -4.82 -8.36
C THR A 159 10.82 -4.20 -9.67
N ALA A 160 9.60 -3.66 -9.72
CA ALA A 160 9.07 -2.97 -10.88
C ALA A 160 9.92 -1.76 -11.31
N PHE A 161 10.51 -1.06 -10.34
CA PHE A 161 11.38 0.10 -10.58
C PHE A 161 12.77 -0.30 -11.11
N THR A 162 13.32 -1.43 -10.64
CA THR A 162 14.66 -1.92 -10.99
C THR A 162 14.68 -2.83 -12.23
N GLN A 163 13.52 -3.13 -12.82
CA GLN A 163 13.44 -3.85 -14.09
C GLN A 163 14.31 -3.20 -15.17
N SER A 164 14.99 -4.05 -15.95
CA SER A 164 15.79 -3.62 -17.09
C SER A 164 14.89 -3.07 -18.21
N HIS A 165 15.28 -1.94 -18.80
CA HIS A 165 14.59 -1.39 -19.96
C HIS A 165 15.18 -1.97 -21.26
N GLY A 166 14.78 -3.19 -21.62
CA GLY A 166 15.22 -3.85 -22.86
C GLY A 166 16.72 -4.12 -22.89
N ARG A 167 17.44 -3.52 -23.84
CA ARG A 167 18.90 -3.67 -24.01
C ARG A 167 19.73 -2.59 -23.29
N GLU A 168 19.08 -1.61 -22.65
CA GLU A 168 19.76 -0.53 -21.94
C GLU A 168 20.32 -1.02 -20.59
N LYS A 169 21.41 -0.39 -20.10
CA LYS A 169 21.95 -0.67 -18.76
C LYS A 169 21.18 0.05 -17.65
N LEU A 170 20.36 1.05 -18.00
CA LEU A 170 19.53 1.79 -17.06
C LEU A 170 18.23 1.06 -16.78
N THR A 171 17.80 1.08 -15.53
CA THR A 171 16.49 0.55 -15.14
C THR A 171 15.37 1.48 -15.62
N VAL A 172 14.14 0.95 -15.69
CA VAL A 172 12.94 1.76 -16.01
C VAL A 172 12.85 2.97 -15.08
N GLY A 173 13.06 2.76 -13.78
CA GLY A 173 13.08 3.79 -12.76
C GLY A 173 14.15 4.86 -12.95
N ALA A 174 15.39 4.47 -13.25
CA ALA A 174 16.50 5.40 -13.46
C ALA A 174 16.30 6.31 -14.68
N ARG A 175 15.66 5.79 -15.74
CA ARG A 175 15.29 6.60 -16.91
C ARG A 175 14.23 7.63 -16.58
N ALA A 176 13.22 7.25 -15.80
CA ALA A 176 12.21 8.19 -15.32
C ALA A 176 12.86 9.27 -14.45
N PHE A 177 13.66 8.87 -13.46
CA PHE A 177 14.36 9.78 -12.56
C PHE A 177 15.22 10.81 -13.31
N THR A 178 15.98 10.36 -14.32
CA THR A 178 16.80 11.25 -15.17
C THR A 178 15.97 12.38 -15.80
N LYS A 179 14.75 12.07 -16.25
CA LYS A 179 13.86 13.08 -16.84
C LYS A 179 13.42 14.11 -15.80
N HIS A 180 13.14 13.69 -14.56
CA HIS A 180 12.73 14.60 -13.49
C HIS A 180 13.89 15.50 -13.04
N CYS A 181 15.10 14.96 -12.85
CA CYS A 181 16.31 15.76 -12.56
C CYS A 181 16.60 16.84 -13.62
N GLN A 182 16.19 16.62 -14.88
CA GLN A 182 16.40 17.58 -15.97
C GLN A 182 15.26 18.59 -16.14
N ARG A 183 14.06 18.27 -15.64
CA ARG A 183 12.83 19.05 -15.92
C ARG A 183 12.36 19.86 -14.74
N SER A 184 12.63 19.43 -13.51
CA SER A 184 12.26 20.18 -12.31
C SER A 184 13.29 21.25 -12.01
N SER A 185 12.83 22.49 -11.87
CA SER A 185 13.69 23.65 -11.58
C SER A 185 13.94 23.86 -10.09
N ASP A 186 13.12 23.26 -9.23
CA ASP A 186 13.20 23.36 -7.76
C ASP A 186 14.38 22.60 -7.12
N GLY A 187 15.05 21.74 -7.89
CA GLY A 187 16.18 20.93 -7.44
C GLY A 187 15.84 19.79 -6.47
N TRP A 188 14.56 19.52 -6.17
CA TRP A 188 14.16 18.51 -5.18
C TRP A 188 14.60 17.10 -5.58
N TRP A 189 14.47 16.77 -6.87
CA TRP A 189 14.93 15.50 -7.43
C TRP A 189 16.45 15.34 -7.40
N GLY A 190 17.20 16.43 -7.16
CA GLY A 190 18.66 16.41 -7.14
C GLY A 190 19.27 16.22 -8.53
N ALA A 191 20.57 15.88 -8.55
CA ALA A 191 21.34 15.69 -9.76
C ALA A 191 21.65 14.22 -10.00
N ILE A 192 21.62 13.81 -11.27
CA ILE A 192 22.02 12.48 -11.70
C ILE A 192 23.33 12.53 -12.50
N LYS A 193 24.37 11.83 -12.03
CA LYS A 193 25.73 11.84 -12.60
C LYS A 193 26.36 10.44 -12.55
N GLY A 194 27.46 10.25 -13.28
CA GLY A 194 28.23 9.00 -13.27
C GLY A 194 27.82 8.00 -14.35
N ASN A 195 28.31 6.76 -14.23
CA ASN A 195 27.97 5.65 -15.12
C ASN A 195 26.58 5.08 -14.82
N ASP A 196 26.08 4.19 -15.66
CA ASP A 196 24.70 3.67 -15.55
C ASP A 196 24.43 2.95 -14.22
N ALA A 197 25.42 2.26 -13.65
CA ALA A 197 25.28 1.64 -12.33
C ALA A 197 25.10 2.69 -11.22
N ALA A 198 25.89 3.76 -11.23
CA ALA A 198 25.76 4.86 -10.29
C ALA A 198 24.41 5.60 -10.44
N LYS A 199 23.94 5.78 -11.68
CA LYS A 199 22.63 6.36 -11.97
C LYS A 199 21.49 5.49 -11.42
N ASN A 200 21.55 4.18 -11.63
CA ASN A 200 20.57 3.22 -11.10
C ASN A 200 20.52 3.26 -9.57
N ALA A 201 21.69 3.24 -8.91
CA ALA A 201 21.78 3.32 -7.46
C ALA A 201 21.21 4.64 -6.91
N THR A 202 21.52 5.77 -7.55
CA THR A 202 20.99 7.09 -7.15
C THR A 202 19.47 7.15 -7.30
N ALA A 203 18.94 6.64 -8.41
CA ALA A 203 17.50 6.61 -8.65
C ALA A 203 16.77 5.71 -7.65
N LEU A 204 17.33 4.54 -7.33
CA LEU A 204 16.78 3.64 -6.32
C LEU A 204 16.79 4.29 -4.94
N ALA A 205 17.88 4.95 -4.54
CA ALA A 205 17.94 5.67 -3.27
C ALA A 205 16.84 6.73 -3.15
N LYS A 206 16.56 7.49 -4.23
CA LYS A 206 15.45 8.44 -4.26
C LYS A 206 14.07 7.77 -4.16
N LEU A 207 13.86 6.62 -4.80
CA LEU A 207 12.62 5.87 -4.62
C LEU A 207 12.45 5.41 -3.16
N LEU A 208 13.50 4.87 -2.55
CA LEU A 208 13.46 4.42 -1.16
C LEU A 208 13.13 5.58 -0.22
N GLU A 209 13.73 6.76 -0.42
CA GLU A 209 13.38 7.99 0.31
C GLU A 209 11.88 8.31 0.20
N ILE A 210 11.31 8.25 -1.01
CA ILE A 210 9.86 8.49 -1.22
C ILE A 210 9.02 7.45 -0.49
N LEU A 211 9.38 6.17 -0.55
CA LEU A 211 8.64 5.09 0.10
C LEU A 211 8.71 5.17 1.64
N ASP A 212 9.86 5.58 2.19
CA ASP A 212 10.11 5.69 3.63
C ASP A 212 9.42 6.90 4.25
N HIS A 213 9.30 7.99 3.49
CA HIS A 213 8.65 9.23 3.91
C HIS A 213 7.26 9.43 3.29
N ALA A 214 6.64 8.37 2.78
CA ALA A 214 5.30 8.42 2.22
C ALA A 214 4.27 8.72 3.31
N VAL A 215 3.57 9.84 3.18
CA VAL A 215 2.48 10.25 4.09
C VAL A 215 1.10 9.98 3.50
N TRP A 216 1.08 9.74 2.19
CA TRP A 216 -0.11 9.49 1.41
C TRP A 216 0.12 8.30 0.48
N LYS A 217 -0.83 7.38 0.47
CA LYS A 217 -0.83 6.18 -0.36
C LYS A 217 -2.27 5.94 -0.82
N ASN A 218 -2.49 5.63 -2.09
CA ASN A 218 -3.83 5.34 -2.58
C ASN A 218 -3.78 4.41 -3.79
N VAL A 219 -4.85 3.66 -4.00
CA VAL A 219 -5.11 2.96 -5.25
C VAL A 219 -6.31 3.63 -5.90
N HIS A 220 -6.13 4.19 -7.10
CA HIS A 220 -7.19 4.93 -7.79
C HIS A 220 -7.12 4.75 -9.31
N SER A 221 -8.18 5.15 -10.00
CA SER A 221 -8.21 5.19 -11.47
C SER A 221 -7.54 6.46 -11.99
N LEU A 222 -6.77 6.33 -13.08
CA LEU A 222 -6.43 7.45 -13.96
C LEU A 222 -7.57 7.67 -14.99
N PRO A 223 -7.59 8.78 -15.75
CA PRO A 223 -8.69 9.14 -16.68
C PRO A 223 -9.10 8.13 -17.78
N HIS A 224 -8.53 6.92 -17.80
CA HIS A 224 -8.92 5.81 -18.67
C HIS A 224 -9.24 4.51 -17.90
N GLY A 225 -9.52 4.60 -16.60
CA GLY A 225 -9.94 3.47 -15.76
C GLY A 225 -8.81 2.54 -15.32
N GLU A 226 -7.55 2.89 -15.60
CA GLU A 226 -6.39 2.07 -15.25
C GLU A 226 -6.07 2.23 -13.76
N ALA A 227 -6.15 1.13 -12.99
CA ALA A 227 -5.82 1.11 -11.57
C ALA A 227 -4.33 1.40 -11.35
N THR A 228 -4.08 2.43 -10.55
CA THR A 228 -2.74 2.93 -10.25
C THR A 228 -2.55 2.96 -8.74
N PHE A 229 -1.44 2.38 -8.27
CA PHE A 229 -0.97 2.55 -6.91
C PHE A 229 -0.05 3.76 -6.89
N GLU A 230 -0.34 4.70 -6.02
CA GLU A 230 0.38 5.96 -5.92
C GLU A 230 0.79 6.22 -4.48
N VAL A 231 2.02 6.68 -4.29
CA VAL A 231 2.56 7.10 -3.00
C VAL A 231 3.16 8.49 -3.13
N ARG A 232 3.01 9.31 -2.09
CA ARG A 232 3.55 10.67 -2.05
C ARG A 232 4.08 11.02 -0.66
N ASN A 233 5.13 11.82 -0.63
CA ASN A 233 5.64 12.46 0.58
C ASN A 233 4.81 13.72 0.93
N ALA A 234 5.13 14.35 2.06
CA ALA A 234 4.39 15.52 2.55
C ALA A 234 4.46 16.75 1.63
N MET A 235 5.47 16.84 0.78
CA MET A 235 5.59 17.91 -0.21
C MET A 235 4.83 17.62 -1.51
N GLY A 236 4.23 16.43 -1.64
CA GLY A 236 3.49 16.02 -2.83
C GLY A 236 4.31 15.30 -3.89
N TYR A 237 5.64 15.21 -3.77
CA TYR A 237 6.43 14.37 -4.70
C TYR A 237 6.14 12.90 -4.46
N GLY A 238 6.15 12.11 -5.53
CA GLY A 238 5.71 10.73 -5.43
C GLY A 238 6.15 9.83 -6.56
N ALA A 239 5.66 8.61 -6.47
CA ALA A 239 5.88 7.54 -7.43
C ALA A 239 4.58 6.76 -7.62
N ARG A 240 4.40 6.19 -8.81
CA ARG A 240 3.22 5.39 -9.13
C ARG A 240 3.51 4.17 -9.99
N TRP A 241 2.68 3.15 -9.80
CA TRP A 241 2.74 1.85 -10.46
C TRP A 241 1.38 1.47 -10.98
N TYR A 242 1.38 0.68 -12.03
CA TYR A 242 0.20 -0.01 -12.52
C TYR A 242 -0.02 -1.30 -11.74
N LEU A 243 -1.26 -1.54 -11.31
CA LEU A 243 -1.61 -2.78 -10.61
C LEU A 243 -1.73 -3.98 -11.56
N ARG A 244 -2.17 -3.75 -12.80
CA ARG A 244 -2.48 -4.83 -13.74
C ARG A 244 -1.26 -5.64 -14.15
N ASP A 245 -0.17 -4.97 -14.46
CA ASP A 245 1.07 -5.55 -15.00
C ASP A 245 2.24 -5.42 -14.01
N LEU A 246 1.98 -4.91 -12.80
CA LEU A 246 2.97 -4.66 -11.77
C LEU A 246 4.17 -3.82 -12.26
N SER A 247 3.92 -2.85 -13.14
CA SER A 247 4.98 -2.05 -13.75
C SER A 247 5.09 -0.64 -13.15
N PHE A 248 6.30 -0.10 -13.13
CA PHE A 248 6.54 1.28 -12.70
C PHE A 248 6.08 2.26 -13.78
N ARG A 249 5.13 3.13 -13.44
CA ARG A 249 4.58 4.12 -14.37
C ARG A 249 5.41 5.39 -14.42
N GLY A 250 5.92 5.84 -13.27
CA GLY A 250 6.75 7.05 -13.22
C GLY A 250 6.68 7.78 -11.88
N PHE A 251 7.48 8.84 -11.80
CA PHE A 251 7.46 9.80 -10.71
C PHE A 251 6.38 10.86 -10.90
N LEU A 252 6.11 11.59 -9.82
CA LEU A 252 5.07 12.58 -9.70
C LEU A 252 5.61 13.83 -9.04
N GLU A 253 5.31 14.96 -9.64
CA GLU A 253 5.51 16.27 -9.03
C GLU A 253 4.35 16.61 -8.09
N PRO A 254 4.51 17.60 -7.20
CA PRO A 254 3.44 18.11 -6.36
C PRO A 254 2.24 18.54 -7.21
N PRO A 255 1.00 18.34 -6.73
CA PRO A 255 -0.17 18.86 -7.42
C PRO A 255 -0.04 20.36 -7.68
N MET A 256 -0.39 20.78 -8.90
CA MET A 256 -0.37 22.18 -9.33
C MET A 256 -1.67 22.46 -10.07
N GLU A 257 -2.34 23.55 -9.71
CA GLU A 257 -3.50 24.03 -10.47
C GLU A 257 -3.09 24.28 -11.93
N ASN A 258 -3.83 23.73 -12.89
CA ASN A 258 -3.52 23.78 -14.32
C ASN A 258 -2.14 23.21 -14.73
N GLY A 259 -1.50 22.39 -13.90
CA GLY A 259 -0.18 21.84 -14.21
C GLY A 259 -0.12 21.03 -15.52
N HIS A 260 -1.25 20.49 -15.98
CA HIS A 260 -1.35 19.84 -17.29
C HIS A 260 -0.99 20.77 -18.46
N GLU A 261 -1.31 22.07 -18.36
CA GLU A 261 -0.99 23.10 -19.37
C GLU A 261 0.53 23.33 -19.47
N ASN A 262 1.23 23.24 -18.33
CA ASN A 262 2.69 23.39 -18.24
C ASN A 262 3.44 22.05 -18.26
N ARG A 263 2.76 20.94 -18.58
CA ARG A 263 3.31 19.56 -18.54
C ARG A 263 3.94 19.20 -17.19
N TRP A 264 3.40 19.74 -16.10
CA TRP A 264 3.85 19.54 -14.73
C TRP A 264 5.33 19.90 -14.55
N ARG A 265 5.77 20.98 -15.20
CA ARG A 265 7.10 21.56 -14.98
C ARG A 265 7.00 22.53 -13.80
N HIS A 266 7.73 22.21 -12.74
CA HIS A 266 7.96 23.09 -11.60
C HIS A 266 9.23 23.91 -11.84
#